data_AF-A0AAD1Z4Q6-F1
#
_entry.id   AF-A0AAD1Z4Q6-F1
#
_cell.length_a   1.000
_cell.length_b   1.000
_cell.length_c   1.000
_cell.angle_alpha   90.00
_cell.angle_beta   90.00
_cell.angle_gamma   90.00
#
_symmetry.space_group_name_H-M   'P 1'
#
loop_
_entity.id
_entity.type
_entity.pdbx_description
1 polymer ?
#
loop_
_entity_poly.entity_id
_entity_poly.type
_entity_poly.pdbx_seq_one_letter_code
_entity_poly.pdbx_strand_id
1 'polypeptide(L)'
;MSIGGFSESIDFNSFQAALDGIQQSKSLLELSLYGWEHWDSLPYQLQHLTSLKHLYLNGFGIEALPEWFGGLSSLELLQLVNLKKLRHMPSKEAMQRLTKLEGLGVNGCPLLEERCREERCPDSEWSKISHIPIIRGVVGPRG
;
A
#
# COMPACT_ATOMS: atom_id res chain seq x y z
N MET A 1 -14.54 -5.90 -1.08
CA MET A 1 -15.27 -4.74 -0.52
C MET A 1 -14.60 -3.46 -0.98
N SER A 2 -15.35 -2.40 -1.25
CA SER A 2 -14.79 -1.10 -1.65
C SER A 2 -15.29 0.00 -0.71
N ILE A 3 -14.39 0.86 -0.23
CA ILE A 3 -14.70 2.00 0.64
C ILE A 3 -14.00 3.23 0.06
N GLY A 4 -14.73 4.33 -0.11
CA GLY A 4 -14.19 5.56 -0.69
C GLY A 4 -14.88 5.99 -1.98
N GLY A 5 -14.31 6.98 -2.65
CA GLY A 5 -14.98 7.67 -3.77
C GLY A 5 -16.10 8.59 -3.29
N PHE A 6 -16.03 8.98 -2.01
CA PHE A 6 -16.95 9.91 -1.39
C PHE A 6 -16.74 11.34 -1.89
N SER A 7 -17.68 12.22 -1.60
CA SER A 7 -17.53 13.67 -1.80
C SER A 7 -16.21 14.19 -1.20
N GLU A 8 -15.59 15.18 -1.83
CA GLU A 8 -14.41 15.91 -1.30
C GLU A 8 -14.69 16.56 0.07
N SER A 9 -15.97 16.73 0.42
CA SER A 9 -16.40 17.26 1.73
C SER A 9 -16.31 16.25 2.87
N ILE A 10 -16.07 14.96 2.61
CA ILE A 10 -15.87 13.96 3.66
C ILE A 10 -14.47 14.13 4.24
N ASP A 11 -14.38 14.27 5.57
CA ASP A 11 -13.12 14.31 6.28
C ASP A 11 -12.53 12.90 6.53
N PHE A 12 -11.23 12.86 6.84
CA PHE A 12 -10.52 11.60 7.07
C PHE A 12 -11.06 10.78 8.26
N ASN A 13 -11.56 11.42 9.32
CA ASN A 13 -12.08 10.70 10.49
C ASN A 13 -13.38 9.98 10.15
N SER A 14 -14.25 10.63 9.38
CA SER A 14 -15.48 10.03 8.84
C SER A 14 -15.16 8.85 7.92
N PHE A 15 -14.16 8.98 7.06
CA PHE A 15 -13.66 7.87 6.25
C PHE A 15 -13.14 6.71 7.11
N GLN A 16 -12.32 7.02 8.13
CA GLN A 16 -11.74 6.03 9.03
C GLN A 16 -12.81 5.28 9.83
N ALA A 17 -13.86 5.96 10.29
CA ALA A 17 -14.97 5.35 11.01
C ALA A 17 -15.72 4.30 10.16
N ALA A 18 -15.75 4.46 8.84
CA ALA A 18 -16.35 3.47 7.94
C ALA A 18 -15.62 2.10 7.98
N LEU A 19 -14.39 2.04 8.51
CA LEU A 19 -13.64 0.80 8.66
C LEU A 19 -13.80 0.13 10.04
N ASP A 20 -14.45 0.76 11.01
CA ASP A 20 -14.58 0.23 12.37
C ASP A 20 -15.27 -1.14 12.41
N GLY A 21 -16.25 -1.35 11.52
CA GLY A 21 -17.01 -2.60 11.42
C GLY A 21 -16.22 -3.76 10.79
N ILE A 22 -15.10 -3.49 10.12
CA ILE A 22 -14.32 -4.54 9.43
C ILE A 22 -13.01 -4.90 10.11
N GLN A 23 -12.57 -4.13 11.11
CA GLN A 23 -11.26 -4.33 11.75
C GLN A 23 -11.05 -5.73 12.37
N GLN A 24 -12.12 -6.42 12.75
CA GLN A 24 -12.07 -7.79 13.30
C GLN A 24 -12.51 -8.87 12.29
N SER A 25 -12.75 -8.49 11.03
CA SER A 25 -13.24 -9.41 10.03
C SER A 25 -12.17 -10.42 9.63
N LYS A 26 -12.48 -11.70 9.84
CA LYS A 26 -11.65 -12.84 9.39
C LYS A 26 -12.05 -13.34 8.00
N SER A 27 -13.20 -12.91 7.48
CA SER A 27 -13.72 -13.31 6.18
C SER A 27 -13.44 -12.28 5.09
N LEU A 28 -12.97 -11.08 5.44
CA LEU A 28 -12.62 -10.06 4.47
C LEU A 28 -11.30 -10.41 3.78
N LEU A 29 -11.41 -10.87 2.53
CA LEU A 29 -10.25 -11.25 1.71
C LEU A 29 -9.81 -10.13 0.78
N GLU A 30 -10.71 -9.22 0.40
CA GLU A 30 -10.43 -8.18 -0.59
C GLU A 30 -10.97 -6.82 -0.16
N LEU A 31 -10.10 -5.81 -0.21
CA LEU A 31 -10.42 -4.44 0.18
C LEU A 31 -9.84 -3.44 -0.83
N SER A 32 -10.69 -2.54 -1.31
CA SER A 32 -10.29 -1.39 -2.12
C SER A 32 -10.62 -0.11 -1.37
N LEU A 33 -9.62 0.76 -1.19
CA LEU A 33 -9.76 2.06 -0.54
C LEU A 33 -9.50 3.18 -1.53
N TYR A 34 -10.39 4.16 -1.58
CA TYR A 34 -10.28 5.34 -2.42
C TYR A 34 -10.27 6.58 -1.53
N GLY A 35 -9.08 7.16 -1.38
CA GLY A 35 -8.84 8.36 -0.57
C GLY A 35 -8.58 9.61 -1.39
N TRP A 36 -8.06 10.63 -0.70
CA TRP A 36 -7.71 11.93 -1.27
C TRP A 36 -6.25 12.31 -1.01
N GLU A 37 -5.66 13.08 -1.93
CA GLU A 37 -4.24 13.47 -1.91
C GLU A 37 -3.84 14.33 -0.69
N HIS A 38 -4.83 14.90 0.00
CA HIS A 38 -4.64 15.64 1.24
C HIS A 38 -4.73 14.76 2.50
N TRP A 39 -5.07 13.47 2.37
CA TRP A 39 -5.02 12.51 3.48
C TRP A 39 -3.63 11.91 3.57
N ASP A 40 -2.86 12.40 4.53
CA ASP A 40 -1.46 12.05 4.79
C ASP A 40 -1.28 10.70 5.51
N SER A 41 -2.38 10.01 5.81
CA SER A 41 -2.42 8.78 6.61
C SER A 41 -3.36 7.74 6.00
N LEU A 42 -3.13 6.47 6.33
CA LEU A 42 -4.07 5.38 6.07
C LEU A 42 -4.87 5.05 7.35
N PRO A 43 -6.11 4.54 7.23
CA PRO A 43 -6.88 4.11 8.40
C PRO A 43 -6.12 3.07 9.22
N TYR A 44 -6.01 3.27 10.53
CA TYR A 44 -5.23 2.38 11.40
C TYR A 44 -5.84 0.97 11.50
N GLN A 45 -7.14 0.81 11.26
CA GLN A 45 -7.86 -0.47 11.31
C GLN A 45 -7.30 -1.50 10.34
N LEU A 46 -6.64 -1.05 9.26
CA LEU A 46 -6.01 -1.93 8.27
C LEU A 46 -4.96 -2.85 8.90
N GLN A 47 -4.27 -2.41 9.96
CA GLN A 47 -3.26 -3.22 10.65
C GLN A 47 -3.83 -4.53 11.23
N HIS A 48 -5.14 -4.60 11.44
CA HIS A 48 -5.81 -5.75 12.04
C HIS A 48 -6.36 -6.75 11.00
N LEU A 49 -6.36 -6.40 9.71
CA LEU A 49 -6.92 -7.21 8.63
C LEU A 49 -5.95 -8.30 8.14
N THR A 50 -5.48 -9.15 9.05
CA THR A 50 -4.44 -10.16 8.77
C THR A 50 -4.87 -11.30 7.83
N SER A 51 -6.18 -11.45 7.59
CA SER A 51 -6.75 -12.41 6.63
C SER A 51 -6.88 -11.85 5.21
N LEU A 52 -6.58 -10.55 5.02
CA LEU A 52 -6.71 -9.88 3.73
C LEU A 52 -5.71 -10.44 2.72
N LYS A 53 -6.21 -10.80 1.54
CA LYS A 53 -5.43 -11.31 0.41
C LYS A 53 -5.15 -10.23 -0.63
N HIS A 54 -6.15 -9.41 -0.94
CA HIS A 54 -6.02 -8.37 -1.96
C HIS A 54 -6.30 -6.99 -1.36
N LEU A 55 -5.33 -6.08 -1.47
CA LEU A 55 -5.45 -4.70 -1.05
C LEU A 55 -5.20 -3.76 -2.22
N TYR A 56 -6.15 -2.86 -2.45
CA TYR A 56 -6.06 -1.79 -3.43
C TYR A 56 -6.15 -0.44 -2.73
N LEU A 57 -5.15 0.41 -2.90
CA LEU A 57 -5.10 1.77 -2.35
C LEU A 57 -5.05 2.77 -3.50
N ASN A 58 -6.00 3.70 -3.51
CA ASN A 58 -6.08 4.74 -4.53
C ASN A 58 -6.17 6.13 -3.91
N GLY A 59 -5.31 7.04 -4.37
CA GLY A 59 -5.50 8.47 -4.17
C GLY A 59 -5.17 9.01 -2.78
N PHE A 60 -4.33 8.36 -1.98
CA PHE A 60 -3.87 8.91 -0.69
C PHE A 60 -2.64 9.80 -0.80
N GLY A 61 -2.52 10.75 0.12
CA GLY A 61 -1.40 11.69 0.27
C GLY A 61 -0.22 11.20 1.11
N ILE A 62 -0.15 9.90 1.39
CA ILE A 62 0.93 9.30 2.20
C ILE A 62 2.30 9.44 1.51
N GLU A 63 3.34 9.73 2.29
CA GLU A 63 4.72 9.73 1.81
C GLU A 63 5.40 8.37 1.95
N ALA A 64 4.93 7.55 2.89
CA ALA A 64 5.44 6.21 3.14
C ALA A 64 4.29 5.24 3.43
N LEU A 65 4.44 3.99 3.00
CA LEU A 65 3.62 2.91 3.53
C LEU A 65 4.10 2.56 4.95
N PRO A 66 3.20 2.40 5.93
CA PRO A 66 3.56 2.17 7.32
C PRO A 66 4.11 0.76 7.59
N GLU A 67 4.96 0.63 8.61
CA GLU A 67 5.63 -0.62 9.00
C GLU A 67 4.67 -1.78 9.33
N TRP A 68 3.45 -1.48 9.78
CA TRP A 68 2.45 -2.50 10.08
C TRP A 68 2.01 -3.28 8.84
N PHE A 69 2.33 -2.84 7.61
CA PHE A 69 2.08 -3.63 6.40
C PHE A 69 2.70 -5.02 6.50
N GLY A 70 3.86 -5.18 7.14
CA GLY A 70 4.47 -6.49 7.37
C GLY A 70 3.63 -7.44 8.26
N GLY A 71 2.57 -6.94 8.90
CA GLY A 71 1.60 -7.73 9.66
C GLY A 71 0.48 -8.34 8.79
N LEU A 72 0.33 -7.92 7.54
CA LEU A 72 -0.67 -8.46 6.60
C LEU A 72 -0.20 -9.79 5.98
N SER A 73 0.04 -10.79 6.82
CA SER A 73 0.69 -12.06 6.44
C SER A 73 -0.07 -12.91 5.41
N SER A 74 -1.34 -12.62 5.17
CA SER A 74 -2.14 -13.28 4.13
C SER A 74 -2.16 -12.56 2.78
N LEU A 75 -1.50 -11.41 2.67
CA LEU A 75 -1.57 -10.56 1.49
C LEU A 75 -0.86 -11.23 0.30
N GLU A 76 -1.60 -11.39 -0.79
CA GLU A 76 -1.20 -12.01 -2.05
C GLU A 76 -1.01 -10.96 -3.16
N LEU A 77 -1.80 -9.88 -3.12
CA LEU A 77 -1.75 -8.78 -4.09
C LEU A 77 -1.86 -7.42 -3.41
N LEU A 78 -0.91 -6.53 -3.71
CA LEU A 78 -0.96 -5.12 -3.35
C LEU A 78 -0.99 -4.25 -4.61
N GLN A 79 -1.97 -3.35 -4.69
CA GLN A 79 -2.08 -2.38 -5.77
C GLN A 79 -2.06 -0.95 -5.18
N LEU A 80 -1.11 -0.16 -5.65
CA LEU A 80 -0.88 1.23 -5.25
C LEU A 80 -1.16 2.12 -6.46
N VAL A 81 -2.21 2.93 -6.39
CA VAL A 81 -2.68 3.74 -7.52
C VAL A 81 -2.82 5.20 -7.15
N ASN A 82 -2.32 6.10 -7.99
CA ASN A 82 -2.41 7.55 -7.82
C ASN A 82 -1.90 8.05 -6.44
N LEU A 83 -0.89 7.38 -5.85
CA LEU A 83 -0.27 7.81 -4.61
C LEU A 83 0.88 8.76 -4.93
N LYS A 84 0.53 9.98 -5.34
CA LYS A 84 1.49 10.94 -5.94
C LYS A 84 2.64 11.34 -5.02
N LYS A 85 2.40 11.30 -3.71
CA LYS A 85 3.38 11.67 -2.67
C LYS A 85 4.20 10.48 -2.15
N LEU A 86 3.82 9.25 -2.51
CA LEU A 86 4.46 8.05 -1.98
C LEU A 86 5.89 7.95 -2.50
N ARG A 87 6.84 7.94 -1.56
CA ARG A 87 8.29 7.84 -1.80
C ARG A 87 8.88 6.56 -1.23
N HIS A 88 8.28 6.04 -0.16
CA HIS A 88 8.88 4.98 0.64
C HIS A 88 7.94 3.79 0.83
N MET A 89 8.44 2.61 0.51
CA MET A 89 7.91 1.34 0.99
C MET A 89 8.30 1.15 2.46
N PRO A 90 7.61 0.26 3.20
CA PRO A 90 8.00 -0.13 4.55
C PRO A 90 9.44 -0.68 4.58
N SER A 91 10.01 -0.85 5.76
CA SER A 91 11.31 -1.49 5.93
C SER A 91 11.40 -2.81 5.17
N LYS A 92 12.63 -3.17 4.77
CA LYS A 92 12.88 -4.43 4.07
C LYS A 92 12.41 -5.62 4.90
N GLU A 93 12.59 -5.54 6.21
CA GLU A 93 12.14 -6.54 7.18
C GLU A 93 10.61 -6.69 7.18
N ALA A 94 9.87 -5.57 7.14
CA ALA A 94 8.41 -5.61 7.03
C ALA A 94 7.96 -6.22 5.70
N MET A 95 8.58 -5.83 4.59
CA MET A 95 8.24 -6.36 3.27
C MET A 95 8.59 -7.86 3.12
N GLN A 96 9.63 -8.34 3.79
CA GLN A 96 9.98 -9.76 3.81
C GLN A 96 9.02 -10.62 4.65
N ARG A 97 8.29 -10.04 5.60
CA ARG A 97 7.25 -10.74 6.36
C ARG A 97 6.00 -11.04 5.52
N LEU A 98 5.82 -10.33 4.40
CA LEU A 98 4.76 -10.58 3.43
C LEU A 98 5.08 -11.81 2.56
N THR A 99 5.19 -12.97 3.20
CA THR A 99 5.69 -14.21 2.58
C THR A 99 4.76 -14.79 1.50
N LYS A 100 3.49 -14.36 1.46
CA LYS A 100 2.51 -14.75 0.45
C LYS A 100 2.34 -13.74 -0.68
N LEU A 101 3.04 -12.60 -0.63
CA LEU A 101 2.85 -11.54 -1.61
C LEU A 101 3.44 -11.96 -2.95
N GLU A 102 2.56 -12.23 -3.91
CA GLU A 102 2.92 -12.66 -5.26
C GLU A 102 2.94 -11.49 -6.24
N GLY A 103 2.11 -10.47 -5.99
CA GLY A 103 1.92 -9.35 -6.90
C GLY A 103 2.01 -7.98 -6.22
N LEU A 104 2.80 -7.09 -6.83
CA LEU A 104 2.82 -5.66 -6.54
C LEU A 104 2.56 -4.86 -7.82
N GLY A 105 1.47 -4.11 -7.84
CA GLY A 105 1.21 -3.11 -8.88
C GLY A 105 1.39 -1.71 -8.33
N VAL A 106 2.13 -0.90 -9.07
CA VAL A 106 2.31 0.53 -8.79
C VAL A 106 1.92 1.29 -10.04
N ASN A 107 0.98 2.23 -9.95
CA ASN A 107 0.54 3.02 -11.10
C ASN A 107 0.23 4.46 -10.67
N GLY A 108 0.81 5.45 -11.32
CA GLY A 108 0.59 6.85 -10.95
C GLY A 108 1.21 7.19 -9.59
N CYS A 109 2.35 6.59 -9.28
CA CYS A 109 3.14 6.86 -8.07
C CYS A 109 4.55 7.34 -8.48
N PRO A 110 4.67 8.53 -9.11
CA PRO A 110 5.89 8.95 -9.79
C PRO A 110 7.11 9.03 -8.89
N LEU A 111 6.95 9.44 -7.63
CA LEU A 111 8.06 9.56 -6.69
C LEU A 111 8.61 8.19 -6.28
N LEU A 112 7.74 7.21 -6.02
CA LEU A 112 8.17 5.84 -5.75
C LEU A 112 8.83 5.21 -6.98
N GLU A 113 8.31 5.46 -8.17
CA GLU A 113 8.91 5.01 -9.44
C GLU A 113 10.32 5.58 -9.66
N GLU A 114 10.53 6.86 -9.36
CA GLU A 114 11.84 7.49 -9.41
C GLU A 114 12.80 6.84 -8.41
N ARG A 115 12.38 6.70 -7.14
CA ARG A 115 13.17 6.09 -6.06
C ARG A 115 13.57 4.64 -6.36
N CYS A 116 12.72 3.88 -7.04
CA CYS A 116 13.03 2.50 -7.46
C CYS A 116 14.16 2.44 -8.50
N ARG A 117 14.36 3.49 -9.30
CA ARG A 117 15.40 3.51 -10.36
C ARG A 117 16.76 3.99 -9.86
N GLU A 118 16.88 4.46 -8.61
CA GLU A 118 18.13 4.97 -8.06
C GLU A 118 19.20 3.86 -7.93
N GLU A 119 20.20 3.88 -8.83
CA GLU A 119 21.23 2.84 -8.94
C GLU A 119 22.29 2.85 -7.84
N ARG A 120 22.42 3.95 -7.10
CA ARG A 120 23.55 4.20 -6.19
C ARG A 120 23.17 4.18 -4.71
N CYS A 121 21.93 3.82 -4.38
CA CYS A 121 21.45 3.78 -3.00
C CYS A 121 21.41 2.32 -2.51
N PRO A 122 22.23 1.93 -1.51
CA PRO A 122 22.15 0.62 -0.87
C PRO A 122 20.76 0.32 -0.30
N ASP A 123 20.05 1.38 0.10
CA ASP A 123 18.68 1.35 0.62
C ASP A 123 17.65 1.79 -0.44
N SER A 124 17.92 1.48 -1.71
CA SER A 124 16.99 1.73 -2.81
C SER A 124 15.63 1.08 -2.51
N GLU A 125 14.54 1.78 -2.84
CA GLU A 125 13.19 1.27 -2.66
C GLU A 125 12.98 -0.04 -3.45
N TRP A 126 13.71 -0.23 -4.55
CA TRP A 126 13.68 -1.48 -5.29
C TRP A 126 14.11 -2.68 -4.45
N SER A 127 15.13 -2.52 -3.60
CA SER A 127 15.66 -3.62 -2.77
C SER A 127 14.66 -4.15 -1.74
N LYS A 128 13.65 -3.33 -1.40
CA LYS A 128 12.57 -3.68 -0.47
C LYS A 128 11.46 -4.48 -1.14
N ILE A 129 11.36 -4.44 -2.47
CA ILE A 129 10.26 -5.04 -3.23
C ILE A 129 10.72 -6.08 -4.26
N SER A 130 12.01 -6.15 -4.57
CA SER A 130 12.56 -7.00 -5.64
C SER A 130 12.44 -8.51 -5.39
N HIS A 131 12.10 -8.93 -4.17
CA HIS A 131 11.79 -10.33 -3.86
C HIS A 131 10.38 -10.74 -4.28
N ILE A 132 9.51 -9.80 -4.66
CA ILE A 132 8.13 -10.06 -5.07
C ILE A 132 8.14 -10.64 -6.50
N PRO A 133 7.48 -11.79 -6.75
CA PRO A 133 7.53 -12.47 -8.05
C PRO A 133 7.05 -11.63 -9.24
N ILE A 134 5.94 -10.89 -9.06
CA ILE A 134 5.33 -10.10 -10.13
C ILE A 134 5.25 -8.64 -9.68
N ILE A 135 6.08 -7.80 -10.29
CA ILE A 135 6.07 -6.35 -10.07
C ILE A 135 5.66 -5.66 -11.37
N ARG A 136 4.70 -4.72 -11.28
CA ARG A 136 4.22 -3.93 -12.43
C ARG A 136 4.26 -2.44 -12.14
N GLY A 137 4.64 -1.66 -13.16
CA GLY A 137 4.62 -0.20 -13.19
C GLY A 137 5.78 0.51 -12.47
N VAL A 138 6.59 -0.21 -11.69
CA VAL A 138 7.93 0.21 -11.28
C VAL A 138 8.97 -0.71 -11.91
N VAL A 139 10.18 -0.19 -12.13
CA VAL A 139 11.33 -0.95 -12.62
C VAL A 139 12.54 -0.65 -11.75
N GLY A 140 13.36 -1.67 -11.51
CA GLY A 140 14.58 -1.53 -10.74
C GLY A 140 15.69 -0.79 -11.47
N PRO A 141 16.81 -0.55 -10.77
CA PRO A 141 18.01 -0.04 -11.41
C PRO A 141 18.57 -1.10 -12.37
N ARG A 142 18.39 -0.87 -13.68
CA ARG A 142 18.72 -1.72 -14.85
C ARG A 142 18.04 -3.09 -14.88
N GLY A 143 16.95 -3.15 -15.64
CA GLY A 143 16.47 -4.34 -16.36
C GLY A 143 16.69 -4.18 -17.85
#